data_AF-A0A1C3X8J0-F1
#
_entry.id   AF-A0A1C3X8J0-F1
#
_cell.length_a   1.000
_cell.length_b   1.000
_cell.length_c   1.000
_cell.angle_alpha   90.00
_cell.angle_beta   90.00
_cell.angle_gamma   90.00
#
_symmetry.space_group_name_H-M   'P 1'
#
loop_
_entity.id
_entity.type
_entity.pdbx_description
1 polymer ?
#
loop_
_entity_poly.entity_id
_entity_poly.type
_entity_poly.pdbx_seq_one_letter_code
_entity_poly.pdbx_strand_id
1 'polypeptide(L)' 'MTEQQLREQEFQIARYRHLEREVTDPLAACLLHSIIEELEAELRKQRPDWHGPGH' A
#
# COMPACT_ATOMS: atom_id res chain seq x y z
N MET A 1 -3.17 -7.95 -12.46
CA MET A 1 -1.96 -7.21 -12.88
C MET A 1 -0.82 -8.17 -13.17
N THR A 2 0.18 -7.74 -13.94
CA THR A 2 1.47 -8.44 -14.07
C THR A 2 2.24 -8.36 -12.74
N GLU A 3 3.05 -9.38 -12.43
CA GLU A 3 3.89 -9.43 -11.22
C GLU A 3 4.80 -8.21 -11.06
N GLN A 4 5.20 -7.59 -12.17
CA GLN A 4 5.96 -6.33 -12.17
C GLN A 4 5.17 -5.18 -11.53
N GLN A 5 3.88 -5.01 -11.86
CA GLN A 5 3.05 -3.97 -11.26
C GLN A 5 2.82 -4.21 -9.76
N LEU A 6 2.69 -5.46 -9.32
CA LEU A 6 2.58 -5.77 -7.88
C LEU A 6 3.84 -5.37 -7.12
N ARG A 7 5.03 -5.69 -7.67
CA ARG A 7 6.31 -5.26 -7.07
C ARG A 7 6.49 -3.74 -7.09
N GLU A 8 6.10 -3.08 -8.17
CA GLU A 8 6.12 -1.62 -8.26
C GLU A 8 5.20 -1.00 -7.21
N GLN A 9 4.02 -1.58 -7.00
CA GLN A 9 3.05 -1.12 -6.01
C GLN A 9 3.55 -1.35 -4.57
N GLU A 10 4.16 -2.50 -4.27
CA GLU A 10 4.85 -2.75 -2.99
C GLU A 10 5.98 -1.75 -2.75
N PHE A 11 6.77 -1.44 -3.79
CA PHE A 11 7.85 -0.47 -3.70
C PHE A 11 7.32 0.96 -3.45
N GLN A 12 6.23 1.34 -4.10
CA GLN A 12 5.57 2.63 -3.86
C GLN A 12 5.04 2.75 -2.43
N ILE A 13 4.39 1.71 -1.92
CA ILE A 13 3.90 1.65 -0.53
C ILE A 13 5.05 1.84 0.46
N ALA A 14 6.15 1.10 0.28
CA ALA A 14 7.34 1.22 1.13
C ALA A 14 7.93 2.64 1.11
N ARG A 15 7.96 3.27 -0.07
CA ARG A 15 8.48 4.62 -0.24
C ARG A 15 7.60 5.67 0.43
N TYR A 16 6.27 5.56 0.30
CA TYR A 16 5.34 6.47 0.97
C TYR A 16 5.35 6.29 2.49
N ARG A 17 5.51 5.06 3.00
CA ARG A 17 5.71 4.81 4.43
C ARG A 17 6.97 5.46 4.99
N HIS A 18 8.04 5.51 4.20
CA HIS A 18 9.24 6.22 4.61
C HIS A 18 8.97 7.73 4.67
N LEU A 19 8.33 8.26 3.64
CA LEU A 19 7.97 9.68 3.54
C LEU A 19 7.02 10.12 4.66
N GLU A 20 6.06 9.28 5.06
CA GLU A 20 5.15 9.50 6.20
C GLU A 20 5.93 9.75 7.50
N ARG A 21 7.09 9.12 7.68
CA ARG A 21 7.93 9.28 8.88
C ARG A 21 8.88 10.48 8.80
N GLU A 22 9.23 10.90 7.60
CA GLU A 22 10.10 12.07 7.38
C GLU A 22 9.32 13.38 7.32
N VAL A 23 8.04 13.32 6.97
CA VAL A 23 7.20 14.52 6.90
C VAL A 23 6.87 15.01 8.31
N THR A 24 7.13 16.29 8.56
CA THR A 24 6.85 16.94 9.84
C THR A 24 5.45 17.57 9.87
N ASP A 25 4.82 17.74 8.71
CA ASP A 25 3.48 18.27 8.59
C ASP A 25 2.44 17.17 8.90
N PRO A 26 1.58 17.35 9.92
CA PRO A 26 0.65 16.31 10.35
C PRO A 26 -0.47 16.06 9.34
N LEU A 27 -0.84 17.05 8.53
CA LEU A 27 -1.84 16.87 7.48
C LEU A 27 -1.25 16.02 6.34
N ALA A 28 -0.02 16.29 5.92
CA ALA A 28 0.68 15.51 4.90
C ALA A 28 0.91 14.07 5.36
N ALA A 29 1.25 13.84 6.64
CA ALA A 29 1.34 12.49 7.20
C ALA A 29 -0.01 11.76 7.12
N CYS A 30 -1.11 12.43 7.47
CA CYS A 30 -2.45 11.86 7.40
C CYS A 30 -2.87 11.53 5.96
N LEU A 31 -2.57 12.41 4.99
CA LEU A 31 -2.84 12.17 3.57
C LEU A 31 -2.03 11.00 3.02
N LEU A 32 -0.73 10.92 3.38
CA LEU A 32 0.13 9.79 3.01
C LEU A 32 -0.40 8.48 3.58
N HIS A 33 -0.88 8.48 4.82
CA HIS A 33 -1.50 7.32 5.44
C HIS A 33 -2.70 6.81 4.64
N SER A 34 -3.63 7.70 4.27
CA SER A 34 -4.80 7.31 3.47
C SER A 34 -4.42 6.75 2.10
N ILE A 35 -3.42 7.36 1.42
CA ILE A 35 -2.93 6.86 0.14
C ILE A 35 -2.30 5.47 0.28
N ILE A 36 -1.52 5.24 1.35
CA ILE A 36 -0.91 3.95 1.64
C ILE A 36 -1.99 2.89 1.88
N GLU A 37 -3.02 3.20 2.68
CA GLU A 37 -4.13 2.27 2.95
C GLU A 37 -4.87 1.87 1.66
N GLU A 38 -5.15 2.83 0.77
CA GLU A 38 -5.79 2.53 -0.51
C GLU A 38 -4.89 1.64 -1.40
N LEU A 39 -3.59 1.93 -1.48
CA LEU A 39 -2.64 1.13 -2.24
C LEU A 39 -2.48 -0.29 -1.66
N GLU A 40 -2.46 -0.44 -0.33
CA GLU A 40 -2.41 -1.75 0.32
C GLU A 40 -3.71 -2.54 0.09
N ALA A 41 -4.87 -1.89 0.12
CA ALA A 41 -6.15 -2.52 -0.17
C ALA A 41 -6.23 -3.02 -1.61
N GLU A 42 -5.78 -2.22 -2.58
CA GLU A 42 -5.69 -2.63 -3.98
C GLU A 42 -4.70 -3.78 -4.16
N LEU A 43 -3.51 -3.70 -3.54
CA LEU A 43 -2.53 -4.78 -3.59
C LEU A 43 -3.09 -6.10 -3.02
N ARG A 44 -3.85 -6.04 -1.92
CA ARG A 44 -4.53 -7.20 -1.31
C ARG A 44 -5.61 -7.79 -2.19
N LYS A 45 -6.41 -6.96 -2.88
CA LYS A 45 -7.40 -7.44 -3.86
C LYS A 45 -6.75 -8.11 -5.05
N GLN A 46 -5.55 -7.65 -5.43
CA GLN A 46 -4.85 -8.14 -6.60
C GLN A 46 -3.95 -9.34 -6.36
N ARG A 47 -3.61 -9.62 -5.11
CA ARG A 47 -2.91 -10.83 -4.68
C ARG A 47 -3.97 -11.86 -4.27
N PRO A 48 -4.43 -12.76 -5.16
CA PRO A 48 -5.55 -13.67 -4.88
C PRO A 48 -5.16 -14.80 -3.90
N ASP A 49 -3.94 -14.78 -3.37
CA ASP A 49 -3.31 -15.87 -2.63
C ASP A 49 -3.65 -15.87 -1.12
N TRP A 50 -4.81 -15.34 -0.75
CA TRP A 50 -5.43 -15.67 0.53
C TRP A 50 -6.93 -15.92 0.38
N HIS A 51 -7.27 -16.84 -0.51
CA HIS A 51 -8.42 -17.70 -0.29
C HIS A 51 -7.96 -18.96 0.47
N GLY A 52 -8.02 -18.89 1.80
CA GLY A 52 -8.03 -20.04 2.71
C GLY A 52 -9.33 -20.01 3.54
N PRO A 53 -9.96 -21.17 3.80
CA PRO A 53 -11.35 -21.40 3.45
C PRO A 53 -12.32 -20.96 4.55
N GLY A 54 -13.35 -20.20 4.17
CA GLY A 54 -14.49 -19.86 5.02
C GLY A 54 -15.77 -20.44 4.41
N HIS A 55 -16.16 -21.56 4.99
CA HIS A 55 -17.37 -22.39 4.80
C HIS A 55 -18.64 -21.62 4.39
#